data_AF-A0A1Q7BQH8-F1
#
_entry.id   AF-A0A1Q7BQH8-F1
#
_cell.length_a   1.000
_cell.length_b   1.000
_cell.length_c   1.000
_cell.angle_alpha   90.00
_cell.angle_beta   90.00
_cell.angle_gamma   90.00
#
_symmetry.space_group_name_H-M   'P 1'
#
loop_
_entity.id
_entity.type
_entity.pdbx_description
1 polymer ?
#
loop_
_entity_poly.entity_id
_entity_poly.type
_entity_poly.pdbx_seq_one_letter_code
_entity_poly.pdbx_strand_id
1 'polypeptide(L)'
;MQPYPMAASVAIADILTGLRRRVEVAAVTPQAVYLATGDPETPALCLAGPAAVRVPCALVLAQPPPRLSGAGAVGDGEVTVGEFRARVARWWRPRAVRVFTTGVRPEHGADPELDGLVDALASGAPLDVPVLRLLGRGPGLTPLGDDILAGALVTLAALGVPAFHRLRRVVREYAPSRTTFVSYVLLHHAARGECVPELADFLAGGPADALLRVGHSSGAGLLRGAVAATSLGALR
;
A
#
# COMPACT_ATOMS: atom_id res chain seq x y z
N MET A 1 27.97 13.78 12.09
CA MET A 1 27.29 12.53 12.50
C MET A 1 27.19 11.60 11.29
N GLN A 2 27.55 10.33 11.44
CA GLN A 2 27.51 9.36 10.34
C GLN A 2 26.03 9.06 9.98
N PRO A 3 25.66 8.96 8.68
CA PRO A 3 24.29 8.62 8.30
C PRO A 3 23.91 7.22 8.76
N TYR A 4 22.64 7.04 9.17
CA TYR A 4 22.09 5.72 9.45
C TYR A 4 22.02 4.90 8.15
N PRO A 5 22.52 3.65 8.12
CA PRO A 5 22.33 2.78 6.96
C PRO A 5 20.86 2.35 6.84
N MET A 6 20.32 2.35 5.62
CA MET A 6 18.97 1.90 5.33
C MET A 6 18.89 0.94 4.13
N ALA A 7 17.89 0.06 4.14
CA ALA A 7 17.51 -0.74 2.97
C ALA A 7 16.37 -0.06 2.22
N ALA A 8 16.60 0.32 0.97
CA ALA A 8 15.60 1.04 0.18
C ALA A 8 14.83 0.12 -0.76
N SER A 9 13.53 0.38 -0.90
CA SER A 9 12.71 -0.26 -1.93
C SER A 9 13.10 0.25 -3.31
N VAL A 10 13.22 -0.66 -4.28
CA VAL A 10 13.42 -0.27 -5.69
C VAL A 10 12.22 0.45 -6.29
N ALA A 11 11.03 0.38 -5.67
CA ALA A 11 9.83 1.10 -6.15
C ALA A 11 9.98 2.64 -6.06
N ILE A 12 10.95 3.12 -5.28
CA ILE A 12 11.25 4.55 -5.08
C ILE A 12 12.72 4.85 -5.43
N ALA A 13 13.37 4.01 -6.26
CA ALA A 13 14.78 4.16 -6.60
C ALA A 13 15.06 5.48 -7.34
N ASP A 14 14.16 5.91 -8.23
CA ASP A 14 14.37 7.08 -9.07
C ASP A 14 14.49 8.37 -8.24
N ILE A 15 13.61 8.56 -7.25
CA ILE A 15 13.67 9.73 -6.37
C ILE A 15 14.85 9.68 -5.39
N LEU A 16 15.27 8.48 -4.97
CA LEU A 16 16.42 8.31 -4.08
C LEU A 16 17.76 8.55 -4.78
N THR A 17 17.89 8.13 -6.04
CA THR A 17 19.14 8.20 -6.81
C THR A 17 19.23 9.43 -7.70
N GLY A 18 18.11 10.12 -7.92
CA GLY A 18 18.05 11.35 -8.70
C GLY A 18 18.51 12.60 -7.95
N LEU A 19 18.28 13.74 -8.61
CA LEU A 19 18.57 15.07 -8.06
C LEU A 19 17.89 15.26 -6.71
N ARG A 20 18.56 16.00 -5.83
CA ARG A 20 18.03 16.31 -4.51
C ARG A 20 16.73 17.12 -4.59
N ARG A 21 15.67 16.60 -3.99
CA ARG A 21 14.32 17.19 -3.93
C ARG A 21 13.87 17.39 -2.49
N ARG A 22 13.02 18.39 -2.28
CA ARG A 22 12.39 18.65 -0.98
C ARG A 22 11.35 17.57 -0.69
N VAL A 23 11.25 17.18 0.58
CA VAL A 23 10.18 16.33 1.12
C VAL A 23 9.64 16.94 2.41
N GLU A 24 8.48 16.48 2.87
CA GLU A 24 7.84 16.99 4.09
C GLU A 24 7.27 15.85 4.93
N VAL A 25 7.43 15.94 6.25
CA VAL A 25 6.84 14.94 7.16
C VAL A 25 5.32 15.03 7.12
N ALA A 26 4.67 13.98 6.64
CA ALA A 26 3.22 13.93 6.44
C ALA A 26 2.50 13.06 7.47
N ALA A 27 3.16 12.03 8.00
CA ALA A 27 2.63 11.22 9.11
C ALA A 27 3.75 10.60 9.95
N VAL A 28 3.48 10.44 11.25
CA VAL A 28 4.43 9.86 12.22
C VAL A 28 3.71 8.84 13.08
N THR A 29 4.29 7.64 13.19
CA THR A 29 3.89 6.59 14.10
C THR A 29 5.11 6.15 14.93
N PRO A 30 4.94 5.30 15.96
CA PRO A 30 6.09 4.79 16.73
C PRO A 30 7.12 4.01 15.89
N GLN A 31 6.73 3.46 14.73
CA GLN A 31 7.59 2.62 13.90
C GLN A 31 7.81 3.16 12.50
N ALA A 32 7.13 4.24 12.09
CA ALA A 32 7.22 4.76 10.73
C ALA A 32 7.08 6.27 10.65
N VAL A 33 7.82 6.89 9.73
CA VAL A 33 7.65 8.28 9.32
C VAL A 33 7.41 8.32 7.81
N TYR A 34 6.27 8.88 7.40
CA TYR A 34 5.96 9.11 6.00
C TYR A 34 6.38 10.51 5.59
N LEU A 35 7.15 10.58 4.51
CA LEU A 35 7.64 11.82 3.91
C LEU A 35 6.93 12.03 2.57
N ALA A 36 6.11 13.06 2.46
CA ALA A 36 5.50 13.48 1.21
C ALA A 36 6.55 14.08 0.27
N THR A 37 6.50 13.72 -1.01
CA THR A 37 7.44 14.18 -2.03
C THR A 37 6.91 15.37 -2.84
N GLY A 38 5.60 15.59 -2.82
CA GLY A 38 4.90 16.50 -3.72
C GLY A 38 4.73 15.98 -5.15
N ASP A 39 5.24 14.78 -5.47
CA ASP A 39 5.13 14.13 -6.77
C ASP A 39 4.02 13.06 -6.75
N PRO A 40 2.90 13.22 -7.49
CA PRO A 40 1.82 12.24 -7.51
C PRO A 40 2.22 10.84 -8.02
N GLU A 41 3.30 10.73 -8.80
CA GLU A 41 3.81 9.46 -9.31
C GLU A 41 4.74 8.76 -8.32
N THR A 42 5.20 9.44 -7.27
CA THR A 42 5.93 8.85 -6.15
C THR A 42 5.52 9.58 -4.87
N PRO A 43 4.29 9.39 -4.36
CA PRO A 43 3.68 10.30 -3.40
C PRO A 43 4.41 10.39 -2.06
N ALA A 44 5.08 9.31 -1.64
CA ALA A 44 5.79 9.29 -0.37
C ALA A 44 6.98 8.32 -0.32
N LEU A 45 7.82 8.55 0.69
CA LEU A 45 8.80 7.62 1.22
C LEU A 45 8.38 7.24 2.65
N CYS A 46 8.64 6.01 3.07
CA CYS A 46 8.34 5.57 4.43
C CYS A 46 9.63 5.16 5.15
N LEU A 47 10.14 6.00 6.06
CA LEU A 47 11.21 5.58 6.98
C LEU A 47 10.60 4.57 7.96
N ALA A 48 11.02 3.32 7.89
CA ALA A 48 10.40 2.20 8.58
C ALA A 48 11.38 1.54 9.57
N GLY A 49 10.99 1.45 10.84
CA GLY A 49 11.70 0.68 11.85
C GLY A 49 11.54 -0.83 11.67
N PRO A 50 12.26 -1.65 12.46
CA PRO A 50 12.23 -3.12 12.33
C PRO A 50 10.86 -3.76 12.49
N ALA A 51 9.98 -3.15 13.31
CA ALA A 51 8.63 -3.65 13.58
C ALA A 51 7.56 -3.01 12.69
N ALA A 52 7.93 -2.12 11.76
CA ALA A 52 6.99 -1.58 10.79
C ALA A 52 6.69 -2.61 9.70
N VAL A 53 5.45 -2.59 9.22
CA VAL A 53 5.05 -3.31 8.00
C VAL A 53 5.89 -2.82 6.83
N ARG A 54 6.44 -3.75 6.04
CA ARG A 54 7.29 -3.41 4.89
C ARG A 54 6.46 -3.01 3.68
N VAL A 55 5.94 -1.79 3.73
CA VAL A 55 5.17 -1.19 2.64
C VAL A 55 6.05 -0.94 1.40
N PRO A 56 5.49 -0.87 0.19
CA PRO A 56 6.28 -0.78 -1.04
C PRO A 56 7.22 0.43 -1.13
N CYS A 57 6.92 1.56 -0.47
CA CYS A 57 7.81 2.73 -0.40
C CYS A 57 8.75 2.75 0.83
N ALA A 58 9.00 1.60 1.47
CA ALA A 58 9.76 1.59 2.72
C ALA A 58 11.29 1.71 2.53
N LEU A 59 11.86 2.56 3.39
CA LEU A 59 13.27 2.77 3.70
C LEU A 59 13.52 2.14 5.09
N VAL A 60 14.00 0.90 5.11
CA VAL A 60 14.07 0.11 6.35
C VAL A 60 15.35 0.44 7.13
N LEU A 61 15.16 0.89 8.36
CA LEU A 61 16.20 1.21 9.34
C LEU A 61 16.41 0.03 10.30
N ALA A 62 17.60 -0.04 10.90
CA ALA A 62 17.92 -1.05 11.92
C ALA A 62 17.24 -0.78 13.28
N GLN A 63 16.73 0.44 13.46
CA GLN A 63 16.04 0.91 14.67
C GLN A 63 14.87 1.81 14.28
N PRO A 64 13.87 2.00 15.16
CA PRO A 64 12.77 2.91 14.89
C PRO A 64 13.28 4.31 14.52
N PRO A 65 12.66 4.99 13.53
CA PRO A 65 13.03 6.36 13.23
C PRO A 65 12.73 7.25 14.44
N PRO A 66 13.52 8.31 14.70
CA PRO A 66 13.13 9.33 15.68
C PRO A 66 11.81 9.99 15.25
N ARG A 67 11.14 10.67 16.18
CA ARG A 67 10.02 11.53 15.80
C ARG A 67 10.56 12.73 15.02
N LEU A 68 10.22 12.78 13.74
CA LEU A 68 10.62 13.85 12.82
C LEU A 68 9.46 14.82 12.60
N SER A 69 9.78 16.05 12.23
CA SER A 69 8.81 17.07 11.83
C SER A 69 9.41 18.04 10.82
N GLY A 70 8.55 18.73 10.08
CA GLY A 70 8.95 19.75 9.12
C GLY A 70 9.47 19.20 7.79
N ALA A 71 10.26 20.03 7.10
CA ALA A 71 10.78 19.73 5.78
C ALA A 71 12.13 18.99 5.83
N GLY A 72 12.39 18.23 4.77
CA GLY A 72 13.63 17.52 4.54
C GLY A 72 14.01 17.52 3.07
N ALA A 73 14.94 16.64 2.74
CA ALA A 73 15.35 16.38 1.36
C ALA A 73 15.66 14.90 1.13
N VAL A 74 15.45 14.45 -0.11
CA VAL A 74 15.81 13.13 -0.62
C VAL A 74 16.60 13.28 -1.92
N GLY A 75 17.57 12.40 -2.16
CA GLY A 75 18.38 12.35 -3.38
C GLY A 75 19.80 11.89 -3.06
N ASP A 76 20.62 11.63 -4.08
CA ASP A 76 22.01 11.20 -3.93
C ASP A 76 22.20 9.95 -3.02
N GLY A 77 21.18 9.10 -2.95
CA GLY A 77 21.12 7.92 -2.08
C GLY A 77 20.88 8.25 -0.59
N GLU A 78 20.40 9.44 -0.25
CA GLU A 78 20.18 9.88 1.14
C GLU A 78 18.82 10.51 1.38
N VAL A 79 18.39 10.46 2.64
CA VAL A 79 17.25 11.21 3.18
C VAL A 79 17.72 12.02 4.39
N THR A 80 17.34 13.29 4.43
CA THR A 80 17.66 14.22 5.52
C THR A 80 16.40 14.92 6.02
N VAL A 81 16.18 14.99 7.34
CA VAL A 81 15.11 15.80 7.97
C VAL A 81 15.67 16.39 9.27
N GLY A 82 15.83 17.70 9.35
CA GLY A 82 16.59 18.33 10.43
C GLY A 82 18.00 17.75 10.56
N GLU A 83 18.36 17.26 11.74
CA GLU A 83 19.65 16.59 12.00
C GLU A 83 19.66 15.10 11.62
N PHE A 84 18.49 14.50 11.38
CA PHE A 84 18.41 13.11 10.98
C PHE A 84 18.92 12.94 9.55
N ARG A 85 19.78 11.93 9.34
CA ARG A 85 20.32 11.56 8.04
C ARG A 85 20.40 10.04 7.91
N ALA A 86 19.85 9.50 6.83
CA ALA A 86 19.97 8.09 6.47
C ALA A 86 20.48 7.93 5.04
N ARG A 87 21.27 6.88 4.78
CA ARG A 87 21.88 6.58 3.48
C ARG A 87 21.56 5.15 3.04
N VAL A 88 21.21 5.01 1.77
CA VAL A 88 20.96 3.70 1.16
C VAL A 88 22.24 2.86 1.21
N ALA A 89 22.15 1.71 1.89
CA ALA A 89 23.23 0.73 1.98
C ALA A 89 22.92 -0.53 1.17
N ARG A 90 21.65 -0.83 0.94
CA ARG A 90 21.19 -1.97 0.14
C ARG A 90 19.81 -1.70 -0.45
N TRP A 91 19.47 -2.47 -1.48
CA TRP A 91 18.18 -2.40 -2.16
C TRP A 91 17.36 -3.67 -1.90
N TRP A 92 16.05 -3.54 -1.85
CA TRP A 92 15.11 -4.65 -1.80
C TRP A 92 13.95 -4.41 -2.77
N ARG A 93 13.33 -5.49 -3.25
CA ARG A 93 12.24 -5.42 -4.22
C ARG A 93 10.90 -5.81 -3.57
N PRO A 94 9.87 -4.95 -3.61
CA PRO A 94 8.51 -5.36 -3.28
C PRO A 94 8.09 -6.54 -4.14
N ARG A 95 7.37 -7.51 -3.55
CA ARG A 95 6.95 -8.70 -4.29
C ARG A 95 5.87 -8.30 -5.31
N ALA A 96 6.05 -8.74 -6.55
CA ALA A 96 5.00 -8.74 -7.56
C ALA A 96 4.40 -10.16 -7.61
N VAL A 97 3.10 -10.29 -7.43
CA VAL A 97 2.44 -11.59 -7.23
C VAL A 97 1.80 -12.07 -8.52
N ARG A 98 1.91 -13.37 -8.77
CA ARG A 98 1.01 -14.11 -9.66
C ARG A 98 0.14 -14.99 -8.78
N VAL A 99 -1.18 -14.94 -8.94
CA VAL A 99 -2.10 -15.74 -8.12
C VAL A 99 -1.90 -17.22 -8.44
N PHE A 100 -1.67 -18.03 -7.40
CA PHE A 100 -1.86 -19.47 -7.46
C PHE A 100 -3.18 -19.75 -6.77
N THR A 101 -4.20 -20.14 -7.52
CA THR A 101 -5.53 -20.41 -6.97
C THR A 101 -5.46 -21.62 -6.03
N THR A 102 -5.17 -21.40 -4.75
CA THR A 102 -5.49 -22.36 -3.70
C THR A 102 -6.96 -22.18 -3.39
N GLY A 103 -7.72 -23.28 -3.35
CA GLY A 103 -9.19 -23.34 -3.22
C GLY A 103 -9.77 -22.78 -1.93
N VAL A 104 -9.41 -21.55 -1.56
CA VAL A 104 -10.06 -20.75 -0.53
C VAL A 104 -11.48 -20.48 -1.04
N ARG A 105 -12.45 -21.12 -0.41
CA ARG A 105 -13.86 -20.75 -0.59
C ARG A 105 -14.05 -19.36 0.01
N PRO A 106 -14.53 -18.38 -0.75
CA PRO A 106 -14.66 -17.02 -0.27
C PRO A 106 -15.78 -16.94 0.75
N GLU A 107 -15.44 -16.72 2.02
CA GLU A 107 -16.37 -16.13 2.98
C GLU A 107 -15.76 -14.83 3.49
N HIS A 108 -16.25 -13.72 2.95
CA HIS A 108 -15.85 -12.36 3.33
C HIS A 108 -16.50 -11.84 4.59
N GLY A 109 -17.49 -12.60 5.10
CA GLY A 109 -18.55 -12.05 5.92
C GLY A 109 -19.48 -11.14 5.10
N ALA A 110 -20.67 -10.85 5.64
CA ALA A 110 -21.58 -9.89 5.02
C ALA A 110 -21.01 -8.46 5.18
N ASP A 111 -20.78 -7.77 4.06
CA ASP A 111 -20.36 -6.36 4.00
C ASP A 111 -21.01 -5.71 2.77
N PRO A 112 -22.15 -5.03 2.92
CA PRO A 112 -22.93 -4.52 1.79
C PRO A 112 -22.16 -3.60 0.84
N GLU A 113 -21.16 -2.87 1.36
CA GLU A 113 -20.29 -2.03 0.53
C GLU A 113 -19.33 -2.86 -0.32
N LEU A 114 -18.79 -3.96 0.22
CA LEU A 114 -17.95 -4.89 -0.52
C LEU A 114 -18.77 -5.70 -1.54
N ASP A 115 -19.95 -6.16 -1.15
CA ASP A 115 -20.88 -6.88 -2.03
C ASP A 115 -21.25 -6.01 -3.23
N GLY A 116 -21.61 -4.74 -2.99
CA GLY A 116 -21.89 -3.78 -4.06
C GLY A 116 -20.69 -3.48 -4.97
N LEU A 117 -19.46 -3.52 -4.43
CA LEU A 117 -18.24 -3.42 -5.25
C LEU A 117 -18.06 -4.66 -6.14
N VAL A 118 -18.21 -5.86 -5.58
CA VAL A 118 -18.07 -7.13 -6.30
C VAL A 118 -19.11 -7.24 -7.42
N ASP A 119 -20.37 -6.92 -7.14
CA ASP A 119 -21.45 -6.94 -8.12
C ASP A 119 -21.19 -5.99 -9.29
N ALA A 120 -20.72 -4.77 -9.00
CA ALA A 120 -20.38 -3.81 -10.04
C ALA A 120 -19.16 -4.25 -10.87
N LEU A 121 -18.15 -4.86 -10.23
CA LEU A 121 -17.00 -5.43 -10.92
C LEU A 121 -17.40 -6.61 -11.82
N ALA A 122 -18.28 -7.50 -11.36
CA ALA A 122 -18.74 -8.67 -12.11
C ALA A 122 -19.64 -8.29 -13.30
N SER A 123 -20.61 -7.41 -13.07
CA SER A 123 -21.56 -6.95 -14.10
C SER A 123 -20.97 -5.93 -15.08
N GLY A 124 -19.87 -5.27 -14.69
CA GLY A 124 -19.29 -4.17 -15.45
C GLY A 124 -20.04 -2.84 -15.31
N ALA A 125 -20.90 -2.71 -14.30
CA ALA A 125 -21.53 -1.45 -13.94
C ALA A 125 -20.50 -0.36 -13.52
N PRO A 126 -20.90 0.92 -13.50
CA PRO A 126 -20.06 2.00 -12.98
C PRO A 126 -19.57 1.74 -11.55
N LEU A 127 -18.29 2.06 -11.27
CA LEU A 127 -17.63 1.77 -10.00
C LEU A 127 -17.55 2.96 -9.06
N ASP A 128 -17.89 4.16 -9.52
CA ASP A 128 -17.72 5.42 -8.80
C ASP A 128 -18.44 5.38 -7.44
N VAL A 129 -19.71 4.99 -7.41
CA VAL A 129 -20.49 4.89 -6.17
C VAL A 129 -19.98 3.78 -5.23
N PRO A 130 -19.80 2.51 -5.67
CA PRO A 130 -19.24 1.46 -4.81
C PRO A 130 -17.87 1.81 -4.22
N VAL A 131 -16.97 2.39 -5.02
CA VAL A 131 -15.64 2.79 -4.54
C VAL A 131 -15.75 3.92 -3.53
N LEU A 132 -16.55 4.97 -3.81
CA LEU A 132 -16.72 6.11 -2.89
C LEU A 132 -17.36 5.73 -1.55
N ARG A 133 -18.11 4.62 -1.48
CA ARG A 133 -18.65 4.08 -0.22
C ARG A 133 -17.59 3.41 0.66
N LEU A 134 -16.53 2.86 0.04
CA LEU A 134 -15.41 2.23 0.75
C LEU A 134 -14.29 3.22 1.06
N LEU A 135 -14.03 4.15 0.15
CA LEU A 135 -12.85 5.00 0.23
C LEU A 135 -12.92 5.93 1.45
N GLY A 136 -11.92 5.83 2.33
CA GLY A 136 -11.88 6.52 3.62
C GLY A 136 -12.83 5.96 4.69
N ARG A 137 -13.51 4.83 4.45
CA ARG A 137 -14.46 4.22 5.41
C ARG A 137 -13.71 3.52 6.55
N GLY A 138 -13.85 4.05 7.77
CA GLY A 138 -13.31 3.47 9.00
C GLY A 138 -12.28 4.38 9.69
N PRO A 139 -11.99 4.16 10.98
CA PRO A 139 -11.06 4.99 11.72
C PRO A 139 -9.59 4.68 11.40
N GLY A 140 -8.70 5.58 11.82
CA GLY A 140 -7.25 5.33 11.86
C GLY A 140 -6.50 5.77 10.61
N LEU A 141 -5.21 5.42 10.56
CA LEU A 141 -4.29 5.85 9.52
C LEU A 141 -4.53 5.14 8.19
N THR A 142 -5.03 3.91 8.24
CA THR A 142 -5.45 3.10 7.09
C THR A 142 -6.90 2.66 7.36
N PRO A 143 -7.90 3.42 6.88
CA PRO A 143 -9.30 3.05 7.00
C PRO A 143 -9.58 1.66 6.40
N LEU A 144 -10.43 0.88 7.06
CA LEU A 144 -10.76 -0.50 6.64
C LEU A 144 -11.20 -0.58 5.17
N GLY A 145 -12.01 0.37 4.70
CA GLY A 145 -12.48 0.37 3.33
C GLY A 145 -11.36 0.58 2.31
N ASP A 146 -10.29 1.30 2.66
CA ASP A 146 -9.13 1.43 1.77
C ASP A 146 -8.27 0.17 1.77
N ASP A 147 -8.13 -0.50 2.92
CA ASP A 147 -7.45 -1.79 3.00
C ASP A 147 -8.18 -2.84 2.14
N ILE A 148 -9.52 -2.82 2.13
CA ILE A 148 -10.35 -3.63 1.21
C ILE A 148 -10.05 -3.28 -0.26
N LEU A 149 -10.06 -1.99 -0.62
CA LEU A 149 -9.77 -1.55 -1.99
C LEU A 149 -8.34 -1.94 -2.42
N ALA A 150 -7.36 -1.83 -1.53
CA ALA A 150 -5.97 -2.22 -1.78
C ALA A 150 -5.84 -3.73 -2.00
N GLY A 151 -6.48 -4.55 -1.15
CA GLY A 151 -6.52 -6.00 -1.32
C GLY A 151 -7.14 -6.41 -2.66
N ALA A 152 -8.28 -5.81 -3.03
CA ALA A 152 -8.95 -6.07 -4.30
C ALA A 152 -8.10 -5.66 -5.50
N LEU A 153 -7.48 -4.48 -5.48
CA LEU A 153 -6.60 -4.00 -6.55
C LEU A 153 -5.44 -4.95 -6.82
N VAL A 154 -4.75 -5.38 -5.76
CA VAL A 154 -3.58 -6.27 -5.85
C VAL A 154 -4.00 -7.63 -6.39
N THR A 155 -5.11 -8.20 -5.91
CA THR A 155 -5.63 -9.48 -6.42
C THR A 155 -6.02 -9.38 -7.88
N LEU A 156 -6.77 -8.36 -8.29
CA LEU A 156 -7.17 -8.19 -9.68
C LEU A 156 -5.97 -7.98 -10.61
N ALA A 157 -4.94 -7.26 -10.15
CA ALA A 157 -3.67 -7.12 -10.86
C ALA A 157 -2.99 -8.48 -11.05
N ALA A 158 -2.91 -9.27 -9.97
CA ALA A 158 -2.26 -10.59 -9.98
C ALA A 158 -3.05 -11.63 -10.80
N LEU A 159 -4.37 -11.49 -10.91
CA LEU A 159 -5.25 -12.28 -11.80
C LEU A 159 -5.16 -11.84 -13.26
N GLY A 160 -4.64 -10.64 -13.55
CA GLY A 160 -4.56 -10.10 -14.91
C GLY A 160 -5.91 -9.97 -15.60
N VAL A 161 -6.97 -9.56 -14.87
CA VAL A 161 -8.33 -9.41 -15.42
C VAL A 161 -8.66 -7.94 -15.72
N PRO A 162 -9.52 -7.64 -16.73
CA PRO A 162 -9.84 -6.27 -17.13
C PRO A 162 -10.43 -5.39 -16.00
N ALA A 163 -11.10 -6.02 -15.03
CA ALA A 163 -11.66 -5.35 -13.87
C ALA A 163 -10.62 -4.54 -13.07
N PHE A 164 -9.34 -4.96 -13.09
CA PHE A 164 -8.23 -4.22 -12.49
C PHE A 164 -8.15 -2.78 -13.01
N HIS A 165 -8.19 -2.60 -14.33
CA HIS A 165 -8.04 -1.27 -14.93
C HIS A 165 -9.20 -0.33 -14.58
N ARG A 166 -10.41 -0.87 -14.46
CA ARG A 166 -11.59 -0.09 -14.06
C ARG A 166 -11.48 0.35 -12.59
N LEU A 167 -11.16 -0.56 -11.69
CA LEU A 167 -10.99 -0.24 -10.27
C LEU A 167 -9.83 0.74 -10.05
N ARG A 168 -8.69 0.48 -10.69
CA ARG A 168 -7.50 1.33 -10.67
C ARG A 168 -7.82 2.77 -11.06
N ARG A 169 -8.59 2.97 -12.13
CA ARG A 169 -8.97 4.31 -12.60
C ARG A 169 -9.70 5.09 -11.50
N VAL A 170 -10.78 4.52 -10.97
CA VAL A 170 -11.65 5.17 -9.98
C VAL A 170 -10.92 5.41 -8.66
N VAL A 171 -10.12 4.45 -8.19
CA VAL A 171 -9.32 4.64 -6.96
C VAL A 171 -8.29 5.75 -7.14
N ARG A 172 -7.55 5.79 -8.27
CA ARG A 172 -6.57 6.86 -8.52
C ARG A 172 -7.20 8.24 -8.62
N GLU A 173 -8.42 8.33 -9.14
CA GLU A 173 -9.18 9.57 -9.27
C GLU A 173 -9.57 10.13 -7.90
N TYR A 174 -10.11 9.29 -7.02
CA TYR A 174 -10.72 9.76 -5.77
C TYR A 174 -9.83 9.67 -4.53
N ALA A 175 -8.86 8.74 -4.47
CA ALA A 175 -8.03 8.53 -3.28
C ALA A 175 -7.34 9.81 -2.74
N PRO A 176 -6.77 10.70 -3.58
CA PRO A 176 -6.04 11.87 -3.08
C PRO A 176 -6.86 12.81 -2.18
N SER A 177 -8.19 12.86 -2.31
CA SER A 177 -9.06 13.80 -1.61
C SER A 177 -10.07 13.15 -0.66
N ARG A 178 -10.07 11.83 -0.56
CA ARG A 178 -11.15 11.06 0.10
C ARG A 178 -10.65 10.13 1.20
N THR A 179 -9.34 10.01 1.40
CA THR A 179 -8.77 9.25 2.52
C THR A 179 -7.55 9.96 3.13
N THR A 180 -6.95 9.35 4.15
CA THR A 180 -5.72 9.79 4.78
C THR A 180 -4.55 9.78 3.77
N PHE A 181 -3.54 10.59 4.02
CA PHE A 181 -2.34 10.61 3.20
C PHE A 181 -1.66 9.23 3.11
N VAL A 182 -1.54 8.52 4.23
CA VAL A 182 -0.90 7.20 4.25
C VAL A 182 -1.70 6.18 3.45
N SER A 183 -3.02 6.17 3.60
CA SER A 183 -3.88 5.24 2.85
C SER A 183 -3.84 5.53 1.35
N TYR A 184 -3.85 6.81 0.95
CA TYR A 184 -3.63 7.23 -0.43
C TYR A 184 -2.32 6.68 -1.02
N VAL A 185 -1.21 6.77 -0.26
CA VAL A 185 0.09 6.22 -0.68
C VAL A 185 0.01 4.70 -0.88
N LEU A 186 -0.64 3.97 0.03
CA LEU A 186 -0.78 2.51 -0.09
C LEU A 186 -1.66 2.13 -1.29
N LEU A 187 -2.76 2.85 -1.52
CA LEU A 187 -3.62 2.67 -2.68
C LEU A 187 -2.90 2.99 -4.00
N HIS A 188 -2.00 3.98 -4.01
CA HIS A 188 -1.15 4.28 -5.16
C HIS A 188 -0.29 3.06 -5.54
N HIS A 189 0.33 2.39 -4.56
CA HIS A 189 1.11 1.18 -4.79
C HIS A 189 0.23 -0.03 -5.18
N ALA A 190 -0.92 -0.21 -4.52
CA ALA A 190 -1.87 -1.25 -4.88
C ALA A 190 -2.38 -1.11 -6.33
N ALA A 191 -2.59 0.12 -6.79
CA ALA A 191 -2.92 0.47 -8.18
C ALA A 191 -1.82 0.14 -9.20
N ARG A 192 -0.63 -0.28 -8.75
CA ARG A 192 0.49 -0.79 -9.54
C ARG A 192 0.70 -2.30 -9.35
N GLY A 193 -0.16 -2.97 -8.56
CA GLY A 193 -0.03 -4.37 -8.18
C GLY A 193 1.05 -4.62 -7.13
N GLU A 194 1.55 -3.57 -6.46
CA GLU A 194 2.56 -3.66 -5.41
C GLU A 194 1.87 -3.74 -4.05
N CYS A 195 2.37 -4.60 -3.15
CA CYS A 195 1.75 -4.82 -1.85
C CYS A 195 2.76 -5.19 -0.76
N VAL A 196 2.24 -5.34 0.46
CA VAL A 196 3.00 -5.88 1.60
C VAL A 196 3.30 -7.37 1.39
N PRO A 197 4.46 -7.89 1.86
CA PRO A 197 4.84 -9.29 1.66
C PRO A 197 3.80 -10.29 2.14
N GLU A 198 3.09 -9.99 3.23
CA GLU A 198 2.10 -10.89 3.84
C GLU A 198 0.89 -11.10 2.92
N LEU A 199 0.44 -10.07 2.21
CA LEU A 199 -0.61 -10.20 1.19
C LEU A 199 -0.09 -10.96 -0.02
N ALA A 200 1.16 -10.70 -0.41
CA ALA A 200 1.78 -11.43 -1.51
C ALA A 200 1.87 -12.94 -1.24
N ASP A 201 2.25 -13.30 -0.02
CA ASP A 201 2.39 -14.68 0.41
C ASP A 201 1.04 -15.38 0.49
N PHE A 202 0.02 -14.70 1.01
CA PHE A 202 -1.36 -15.19 0.99
C PHE A 202 -1.84 -15.48 -0.43
N LEU A 203 -1.66 -14.53 -1.36
CA LEU A 203 -2.07 -14.69 -2.77
C LEU A 203 -1.25 -15.76 -3.54
N ALA A 204 -0.08 -16.11 -3.03
CA ALA A 204 0.72 -17.22 -3.52
C ALA A 204 0.30 -18.59 -2.94
N GLY A 205 -0.75 -18.64 -2.12
CA GLY A 205 -1.27 -19.85 -1.49
C GLY A 205 -0.81 -20.06 -0.04
N GLY A 206 -0.16 -19.06 0.57
CA GLY A 206 0.24 -19.08 1.97
C GLY A 206 -0.92 -18.85 2.95
N PRO A 207 -0.72 -19.15 4.25
CA PRO A 207 -1.75 -18.97 5.27
C PRO A 207 -2.04 -17.48 5.55
N ALA A 208 -3.28 -17.17 5.91
CA ALA A 208 -3.72 -15.80 6.19
C ALA A 208 -3.21 -15.25 7.55
N ASP A 209 -2.68 -16.10 8.45
CA ASP A 209 -2.29 -15.68 9.81
C ASP A 209 -1.27 -14.54 9.82
N ALA A 210 -0.29 -14.56 8.91
CA ALA A 210 0.70 -13.50 8.79
C ALA A 210 0.06 -12.19 8.33
N LEU A 211 -0.85 -12.25 7.36
CA LEU A 211 -1.60 -11.10 6.87
C LEU A 211 -2.50 -10.51 7.97
N LEU A 212 -3.18 -11.35 8.75
CA LEU A 212 -4.06 -10.89 9.84
C LEU A 212 -3.31 -10.17 10.98
N ARG A 213 -1.99 -10.36 11.10
CA ARG A 213 -1.14 -9.61 12.05
C ARG A 213 -0.69 -8.25 11.52
N VAL A 214 -0.99 -7.91 10.28
CA VAL A 214 -0.65 -6.61 9.68
C VAL A 214 -1.56 -5.53 10.24
N GLY A 215 -0.99 -4.63 11.04
CA GLY A 215 -1.74 -3.54 11.66
C GLY A 215 -2.81 -4.05 12.63
N HIS A 216 -3.69 -3.15 13.08
CA HIS A 216 -4.79 -3.53 13.97
C HIS A 216 -5.95 -4.17 13.19
N SER A 217 -6.39 -3.50 12.12
CA SER A 217 -7.49 -3.95 11.25
C SER A 217 -7.09 -4.08 9.78
N SER A 218 -5.91 -3.59 9.40
CA SER A 218 -5.49 -3.49 8.00
C SER A 218 -5.37 -4.85 7.32
N GLY A 219 -4.77 -5.82 8.01
CA GLY A 219 -4.66 -7.19 7.54
C GLY A 219 -6.00 -7.84 7.21
N ALA A 220 -7.00 -7.63 8.06
CA ALA A 220 -8.35 -8.14 7.84
C ALA A 220 -9.03 -7.46 6.64
N GLY A 221 -8.85 -6.15 6.47
CA GLY A 221 -9.34 -5.42 5.30
C GLY A 221 -8.71 -5.91 3.99
N LEU A 222 -7.38 -6.02 3.96
CA LEU A 222 -6.63 -6.56 2.83
C LEU A 222 -7.11 -7.97 2.46
N LEU A 223 -7.26 -8.86 3.46
CA LEU A 223 -7.75 -10.22 3.25
C LEU A 223 -9.16 -10.23 2.65
N ARG A 224 -10.07 -9.39 3.18
CA ARG A 224 -11.44 -9.30 2.67
C ARG A 224 -11.46 -8.87 1.21
N GLY A 225 -10.80 -7.76 0.87
CA GLY A 225 -10.70 -7.30 -0.51
C GLY A 225 -10.07 -8.35 -1.44
N ALA A 226 -9.01 -9.01 -0.94
CA ALA A 226 -8.28 -9.99 -1.72
C ALA A 226 -9.13 -11.21 -2.07
N VAL A 227 -9.77 -11.82 -1.07
CA VAL A 227 -10.60 -13.00 -1.29
C VAL A 227 -11.80 -12.60 -2.17
N ALA A 228 -12.31 -11.36 -2.12
CA ALA A 228 -13.55 -10.98 -2.81
C ALA A 228 -13.28 -10.89 -4.31
N ALA A 229 -12.14 -10.29 -4.64
CA ALA A 229 -11.63 -10.24 -5.99
C ALA A 229 -11.25 -11.62 -6.57
N THR A 230 -10.96 -12.66 -5.76
CA THR A 230 -10.68 -13.99 -6.32
C THR A 230 -11.88 -14.62 -7.03
N SER A 231 -13.10 -14.30 -6.62
CA SER A 231 -14.33 -14.77 -7.30
C SER A 231 -14.40 -14.29 -8.76
N LEU A 232 -13.79 -13.14 -9.06
CA LEU A 232 -13.75 -12.56 -10.41
C LEU A 232 -12.71 -13.23 -11.32
N GLY A 233 -11.78 -14.00 -10.76
CA GLY A 233 -10.82 -14.80 -11.52
C GLY A 233 -11.41 -16.08 -12.09
N ALA A 234 -12.51 -16.58 -11.51
CA ALA A 234 -13.21 -17.79 -11.95
C ALA A 234 -14.11 -17.57 -13.18
N LEU A 235 -14.29 -16.32 -13.63
CA LEU A 235 -15.08 -15.92 -14.79
C LEU A 235 -14.29 -15.99 -16.12
N ARG A 236 -13.23 -16.80 -16.17
CA ARG A 236 -12.44 -17.05 -17.38
C ARG A 236 -12.97 -18.22 -18.18
#